data_AF-A0A1T4JU57-F1
#
_entry.id   AF-A0A1T4JU57-F1
#
_cell.length_a   1.000
_cell.length_b   1.000
_cell.length_c   1.000
_cell.angle_alpha   90.00
_cell.angle_beta   90.00
_cell.angle_gamma   90.00
#
_symmetry.space_group_name_H-M   'P 1'
#
loop_
_entity.id
_entity.type
_entity.pdbx_description
1 polymer ?
#
loop_
_entity_poly.entity_id
_entity_poly.type
_entity_poly.pdbx_seq_one_letter_code
_entity_poly.pdbx_strand_id
1 'polypeptide(L)' 'MFGLGPTELILILIISLVIFGPSKLPEIGNTLGKAISEFKSATKEVETEAKAITDSDDE' A
#
# COMPACT_ATOMS: atom_id res chain seq x y z
N MET A 1 -21.08 -11.09 19.41
CA MET A 1 -20.16 -11.13 20.56
C MET A 1 -18.73 -11.46 20.11
N PHE A 2 -18.16 -10.67 19.19
CA PHE A 2 -16.72 -10.70 18.89
C PHE A 2 -16.37 -9.44 18.12
N GLY A 3 -16.37 -8.30 18.82
CA GLY A 3 -15.75 -7.10 18.28
C GLY A 3 -14.27 -7.19 18.60
N LEU A 4 -13.42 -7.31 17.59
CA LEU A 4 -11.99 -7.10 17.78
C LEU A 4 -11.81 -5.66 18.24
N GLY A 5 -11.65 -5.47 19.54
CA GLY A 5 -11.42 -4.18 20.13
C GLY A 5 -10.00 -3.71 19.84
N PRO A 6 -9.72 -2.41 20.07
CA PRO A 6 -8.36 -1.88 20.02
C PRO A 6 -7.40 -2.68 20.91
N THR A 7 -7.89 -3.19 22.05
CA THR A 7 -7.12 -4.01 23.00
C THR A 7 -6.72 -5.36 22.43
N GLU A 8 -7.65 -6.10 21.81
CA GLU A 8 -7.35 -7.39 21.17
C GLU A 8 -6.37 -7.21 20.00
N LEU A 9 -6.53 -6.15 19.20
CA LEU A 9 -5.58 -5.84 18.12
C LEU A 9 -4.17 -5.56 18.64
N ILE A 10 -4.05 -4.83 19.76
CA ILE A 10 -2.75 -4.58 20.41
C ILE A 10 -2.12 -5.89 20.89
N LEU A 11 -2.90 -6.81 21.47
CA LEU A 11 -2.39 -8.11 21.92
C LEU A 11 -1.84 -8.92 20.72
N ILE A 12 -2.60 -8.99 19.63
CA ILE A 12 -2.18 -9.67 18.39
C ILE A 12 -0.92 -9.02 17.81
N LEU A 13 -0.85 -7.68 17.83
CA LEU A 13 0.30 -6.93 17.36
C LEU A 13 1.54 -7.25 18.21
N ILE A 14 1.43 -7.31 19.53
CA ILE A 14 2.54 -7.69 20.42
C ILE A 14 3.03 -9.10 20.09
N ILE A 15 2.14 -10.09 19.95
CA ILE A 15 2.53 -11.47 19.60
C ILE A 15 3.22 -11.50 18.23
N SER A 16 2.67 -10.80 17.25
CA SER A 16 3.25 -10.68 15.90
C SER A 16 4.63 -10.03 15.94
N LEU A 17 4.81 -9.01 16.80
CA LEU A 17 6.09 -8.34 17.00
C LEU A 17 7.13 -9.23 17.70
N VAL A 18 6.73 -10.16 18.56
CA VAL A 18 7.67 -11.12 19.16
C VAL A 18 8.14 -12.13 18.12
N ILE A 19 7.24 -12.59 17.23
CA ILE A 19 7.57 -13.58 16.19
C ILE A 19 8.41 -12.94 15.07
N PHE A 20 7.96 -11.79 14.55
CA PHE A 20 8.59 -11.15 13.40
C PHE A 20 9.65 -10.11 13.80
N GLY A 21 9.56 -9.52 14.99
CA GLY A 21 10.40 -8.41 15.44
C GLY A 21 9.84 -7.03 15.06
N PRO A 22 9.98 -6.01 15.93
CA PRO A 22 9.50 -4.64 15.67
C PRO A 22 10.17 -3.95 14.50
N SER A 23 11.40 -4.37 14.14
CA SER A 23 12.13 -3.81 13.01
C SER A 23 11.61 -4.27 11.65
N LYS A 24 10.92 -5.42 11.57
CA LYS A 24 10.43 -5.96 10.28
C LYS A 24 9.20 -5.24 9.76
N LEU A 25 8.30 -4.77 10.65
CA LEU A 25 7.11 -4.03 10.23
C LEU A 25 7.44 -2.74 9.43
N PRO A 26 8.33 -1.84 9.91
CA PRO A 26 8.69 -0.65 9.14
C PRO A 26 9.49 -0.98 7.88
N GLU A 27 10.30 -2.04 7.87
CA GLU A 27 11.04 -2.50 6.69
C GLU A 27 10.09 -2.96 5.56
N ILE A 28 9.10 -3.79 5.92
CA ILE A 28 8.05 -4.25 5.01
C ILE A 28 7.19 -3.06 4.56
N GLY A 29 6.81 -2.17 5.48
CA GLY A 29 6.04 -0.97 5.16
C GLY A 29 6.76 -0.03 4.19
N ASN A 30 8.07 0.18 4.37
CA ASN A 30 8.88 0.99 3.46
C ASN A 30 8.98 0.35 2.07
N THR A 31 9.14 -0.97 2.00
CA THR A 31 9.24 -1.70 0.73
C THR A 31 7.91 -1.68 -0.02
N LEU A 32 6.80 -2.01 0.66
CA LEU A 32 5.45 -1.94 0.11
C LEU A 32 5.07 -0.51 -0.28
N GLY A 33 5.43 0.48 0.54
CA GLY A 33 5.15 1.88 0.29
C GLY A 33 5.83 2.39 -0.98
N LYS A 34 7.09 2.02 -1.20
CA LYS A 34 7.80 2.31 -2.46
C LYS A 34 7.13 1.63 -3.65
N ALA A 35 6.81 0.35 -3.54
CA ALA A 35 6.14 -0.40 -4.61
C ALA A 35 4.77 0.22 -4.97
N ILE A 36 3.96 0.59 -3.98
CA ILE A 36 2.67 1.26 -4.19
C ILE A 36 2.86 2.64 -4.84
N SER A 37 3.86 3.40 -4.41
CA SER A 37 4.18 4.71 -4.99
C SER A 37 4.57 4.59 -6.47
N GLU A 38 5.47 3.67 -6.79
CA GLU A 38 5.91 3.40 -8.16
C GLU A 38 4.76 2.90 -9.03
N PHE A 39 3.95 1.97 -8.52
CA PHE A 39 2.76 1.46 -9.21
C PHE A 39 1.75 2.58 -9.51
N LYS A 40 1.52 3.49 -8.56
CA LYS A 40 0.63 4.65 -8.75
C LYS A 40 1.18 5.60 -9.81
N SER A 41 2.48 5.88 -9.80
CA SER A 41 3.11 6.75 -10.79
C SER A 41 3.02 6.16 -12.19
N ALA A 42 3.34 4.88 -12.37
CA ALA A 42 3.24 4.19 -13.65
C ALA A 42 1.80 4.17 -14.18
N THR A 43 0.82 3.86 -13.31
CA THR A 43 -0.60 3.89 -13.70
C THR A 43 -1.02 5.28 -14.19
N LYS A 44 -0.58 6.35 -13.50
CA LYS A 44 -0.91 7.73 -13.87
C LYS A 44 -0.29 8.15 -15.21
N GLU A 45 0.94 7.71 -15.48
CA GLU A 45 1.63 7.96 -16.75
C GLU A 45 0.87 7.30 -17.90
N VAL A 46 0.49 6.03 -17.75
CA VAL A 46 -0.33 5.29 -18.72
C VAL A 46 -1.70 5.96 -18.94
N GLU A 47 -2.38 6.40 -17.88
CA GLU A 47 -3.65 7.15 -18.01
C GLU A 47 -3.47 8.46 -18.78
N THR A 48 -2.35 9.16 -18.56
CA THR A 48 -2.06 10.44 -19.23
C THR A 48 -1.76 10.21 -20.72
N GLU A 49 -0.96 9.20 -21.05
CA GLU A 49 -0.66 8.81 -22.42
C GLU A 49 -1.92 8.33 -23.16
N ALA A 50 -2.72 7.46 -22.54
CA ALA A 50 -3.98 6.97 -23.11
C ALA A 50 -4.94 8.13 -23.40
N LYS A 51 -5.01 9.12 -22.51
CA LYS A 51 -5.85 10.31 -22.72
C LYS A 51 -5.32 11.20 -23.85
N ALA A 52 -4.01 11.40 -23.94
CA ALA A 52 -3.41 12.20 -25.01
C ALA A 52 -3.62 11.59 -26.41
N ILE A 53 -3.63 10.26 -26.50
CA ILE A 53 -3.94 9.55 -27.76
C ILE A 53 -5.42 9.71 -28.13
N THR A 54 -6.32 9.62 -27.15
CA THR A 54 -7.78 9.68 -27.40
C THR A 54 -8.27 11.10 -27.73
N ASP A 55 -7.67 12.14 -27.13
CA ASP A 55 -8.02 13.55 -27.42
C ASP A 55 -7.48 14.05 -28.79
N SER A 56 -6.57 13.30 -29.43
CA SER A 56 -5.95 13.69 -30.72
C SER A 56 -6.72 13.19 -31.97
N ASP A 57 -7.67 12.26 -31.80
CA ASP A 57 -8.46 11.70 -32.90
C ASP A 57 -9.81 12.42 -33.11
N ASP A 58 -10.17 13.37 -32.23
CA ASP A 58 -11.43 14.14 -32.25
C ASP A 58 -11.29 15.58 -32.84
N GLU A 59 -10.11 16.00 -33.33
CA GLU A 59 -9.90 17.25 -34.12
C GLU A 59 -9.70 17.01 -35.63
#